data_AF-A0AAJ4DWR4-F1
#
_entry.id   AF-A0AAJ4DWR4-F1
#
_cell.length_a   1.000
_cell.length_b   1.000
_cell.length_c   1.000
_cell.angle_alpha   90.00
_cell.angle_beta   90.00
_cell.angle_gamma   90.00
#
_symmetry.space_group_name_H-M   'P 1'
#
loop_
_entity.id
_entity.type
_entity.pdbx_description
1 polymer ?
#
loop_
_entity_poly.entity_id
_entity_poly.type
_entity_poly.pdbx_seq_one_letter_code
_entity_poly.pdbx_strand_id
1 'polypeptide(L)'
;MAIRIRTGANGAYKSSYVSYFTVLEALKAGRVVVTNIQGMAPLHIMEQRLDIKFPSTSKLIRISSKNERGLELWQYFFCWAPLGALIVIDECQDIFSPKVGFDIKKFRYRPLEEFLPMLPDGYEDFFNSRYVPVNMDELDPCDIDDCGHAEYDQDGRIIYPFTFNEGFMRHRHYNWDIELLSPDWKQIDSGIKACAEECFFHKGRDGFFWVKRKPYIFRHDKNVTTPTIPKGSHPNLTTQKIPLDAFLLYKSTTTGKAQSSGQMNIVFRSPKFIAVCFLIIFGLGYMIYGISDLVTRYSEEDTQQETTQVPPSNSSQTNQSGQAGVQGNSSVSDSRSHDSSNASSSNPDARLAVLRNMLGMYDVQSLYYTGYSTKRTDKGFDFFVTLEAVTPLGTYHLNDSFLAANDIQFVHYDDCFLKLTKQAASLNVFCKPVQREPQKLGPKSGSPEIKLF
;
A
#
# COMPACT_ATOMS: atom_id res chain seq x y z
N MET A 1 -7.29 12.27 13.65
CA MET A 1 -6.20 11.85 14.55
C MET A 1 -6.10 10.34 14.59
N ALA A 2 -4.89 9.79 14.64
CA ALA A 2 -4.65 8.37 14.90
C ALA A 2 -3.35 8.15 15.70
N ILE A 3 -3.34 7.08 16.49
CA ILE A 3 -2.14 6.43 17.02
C ILE A 3 -1.69 5.36 16.03
N ARG A 4 -0.48 5.53 15.50
CA ARG A 4 0.14 4.56 14.61
C ARG A 4 1.40 4.01 15.23
N ILE A 5 1.56 2.69 15.16
CA ILE A 5 2.76 2.01 15.63
C ILE A 5 3.50 1.43 14.43
N ARG A 6 4.78 1.74 14.29
CA ARG A 6 5.65 1.16 13.26
C ARG A 6 6.80 0.40 13.89
N THR A 7 6.92 -0.87 13.52
CA THR A 7 7.96 -1.77 14.02
C THR A 7 8.83 -2.34 12.90
N GLY A 8 10.01 -2.86 13.24
CA GLY A 8 10.95 -3.40 12.25
C GLY A 8 12.40 -3.17 12.64
N ALA A 9 13.33 -3.99 12.14
CA ALA A 9 14.73 -3.91 12.54
C ALA A 9 15.40 -2.54 12.26
N ASN A 10 16.56 -2.31 12.87
CA ASN A 10 17.39 -1.16 12.54
C ASN A 10 17.76 -1.20 11.04
N GLY A 11 17.66 -0.05 10.37
CA GLY A 11 17.80 0.03 8.91
C GLY A 11 16.57 -0.38 8.09
N ALA A 12 15.44 -0.72 8.72
CA ALA A 12 14.18 -1.00 7.99
C ALA A 12 13.44 0.27 7.49
N TYR A 13 14.06 1.45 7.58
CA TYR A 13 13.53 2.75 7.13
C TYR A 13 12.30 3.30 7.86
N LYS A 14 12.01 2.84 9.09
CA LYS A 14 10.90 3.36 9.91
C LYS A 14 10.98 4.88 10.13
N SER A 15 12.07 5.35 10.71
CA SER A 15 12.27 6.77 11.02
C SER A 15 12.41 7.60 9.74
N SER A 16 12.99 7.07 8.66
CA SER A 16 13.06 7.76 7.36
C SER A 16 11.68 7.93 6.74
N TYR A 17 10.85 6.90 6.80
CA TYR A 17 9.47 6.96 6.32
C TYR A 17 8.70 8.03 7.07
N VAL A 18 8.72 8.01 8.41
CA VAL A 18 7.97 8.96 9.22
C VAL A 18 8.51 10.38 9.07
N SER A 19 9.83 10.56 9.02
CA SER A 19 10.42 11.89 8.80
C SER A 19 9.92 12.54 7.50
N TYR A 20 9.82 11.76 6.42
CA TYR A 20 9.47 12.28 5.11
C TYR A 20 7.96 12.30 4.83
N PHE A 21 7.26 11.20 5.06
CA PHE A 21 5.85 11.08 4.69
C PHE A 21 4.88 11.55 5.79
N THR A 22 5.36 11.81 7.00
CA THR A 22 4.51 12.20 8.14
C THR A 22 4.94 13.55 8.72
N VAL A 23 6.19 13.67 9.18
CA VAL A 23 6.70 14.89 9.81
C VAL A 23 6.80 16.04 8.82
N LEU A 24 7.46 15.83 7.67
CA LEU A 24 7.61 16.89 6.66
C LEU A 24 6.25 17.37 6.15
N GLU A 25 5.31 16.46 5.88
CA GLU A 25 3.98 16.81 5.41
C GLU A 25 3.15 17.54 6.48
N ALA A 26 3.25 17.15 7.76
CA ALA A 26 2.63 17.87 8.85
C ALA A 26 3.20 19.29 9.00
N LEU A 27 4.51 19.45 8.87
CA LEU A 27 5.18 20.76 8.90
C LEU A 27 4.78 21.63 7.70
N LYS A 28 4.65 21.06 6.50
CA LYS A 28 4.13 21.80 5.33
C LYS A 28 2.69 22.26 5.53
N ALA A 29 1.89 21.48 6.28
CA ALA A 29 0.51 21.80 6.62
C ALA A 29 0.36 22.81 7.78
N GLY A 30 1.44 23.42 8.29
CA GLY A 30 1.32 24.40 9.38
C GLY A 30 1.23 23.79 10.78
N ARG A 31 1.43 22.47 10.93
CA ARG A 31 1.23 21.79 12.21
C ARG A 31 2.45 21.91 13.12
N VAL A 32 2.18 21.73 14.41
CA VAL A 32 3.22 21.53 15.43
C VAL A 32 3.64 20.07 15.41
N VAL A 33 4.95 19.84 15.38
CA VAL A 33 5.53 18.50 15.50
C VAL A 33 6.41 18.44 16.74
N VAL A 34 6.18 17.44 17.58
CA VAL A 34 7.00 17.13 18.76
C VAL A 34 7.69 15.80 18.51
N THR A 35 9.02 15.75 18.54
CA THR A 35 9.74 14.51 18.21
C THR A 35 11.08 14.33 18.92
N ASN A 36 11.46 13.07 19.17
CA ASN A 36 12.79 12.67 19.61
C ASN A 36 13.63 11.99 18.51
N ILE A 37 13.16 11.98 17.24
CA ILE A 37 13.92 11.39 16.14
C ILE A 37 15.34 11.96 16.16
N GLN A 38 16.31 11.06 16.31
CA GLN A 38 17.68 11.47 16.54
C GLN A 38 18.21 12.26 15.34
N GLY A 39 18.79 13.43 15.64
CA GLY A 39 19.43 14.26 14.61
C GLY A 39 18.45 14.90 13.62
N MET A 40 17.15 14.98 13.95
CA MET A 40 16.18 15.77 13.19
C MET A 40 16.67 17.22 13.05
N ALA A 41 16.69 17.72 11.81
CA ALA A 41 17.16 19.06 11.49
C ALA A 41 16.17 20.13 12.03
N PRO A 42 16.65 21.30 12.47
CA PRO A 42 15.80 22.45 12.73
C PRO A 42 15.08 22.92 11.45
N LEU A 43 13.94 23.60 11.60
CA LEU A 43 13.13 24.08 10.46
C LEU A 43 13.94 24.88 9.44
N HIS A 44 14.71 25.88 9.87
CA HIS A 44 15.51 26.71 8.95
C HIS A 44 16.53 25.90 8.14
N ILE A 45 17.08 24.81 8.70
CA ILE A 45 17.98 23.90 7.98
C ILE A 45 17.20 23.03 6.99
N MET A 46 16.01 22.57 7.35
CA MET A 46 15.14 21.79 6.45
C MET A 46 14.71 22.65 5.26
N GLU A 47 14.31 23.90 5.48
CA GLU A 47 13.98 24.87 4.43
C GLU A 47 15.14 25.06 3.44
N GLN A 48 16.35 25.28 3.96
CA GLN A 48 17.55 25.46 3.13
C GLN A 48 17.89 24.19 2.33
N ARG A 49 17.78 23.00 2.93
CA ARG A 49 18.17 21.74 2.29
C ARG A 49 17.20 21.27 1.23
N LEU A 50 15.92 21.54 1.42
CA LEU A 50 14.85 21.10 0.52
C LEU A 50 14.38 22.21 -0.44
N ASP A 51 14.89 23.43 -0.28
CA ASP A 51 14.45 24.63 -1.02
C ASP A 51 12.93 24.84 -0.90
N ILE A 52 12.43 24.81 0.35
CA ILE A 52 11.01 25.00 0.68
C ILE A 52 10.85 26.06 1.77
N LYS A 53 9.63 26.58 1.90
CA LYS A 53 9.23 27.45 3.02
C LYS A 53 8.06 26.84 3.78
N PHE A 54 8.21 26.76 5.10
CA PHE A 54 7.13 26.33 5.98
C PHE A 54 6.21 27.51 6.33
N PRO A 55 4.91 27.24 6.58
CA PRO A 55 4.03 28.24 7.18
C PRO A 55 4.58 28.77 8.51
N SER A 56 4.28 30.02 8.84
CA SER A 56 4.66 30.64 10.12
C SER A 56 4.04 29.95 11.35
N THR A 57 2.93 29.22 11.14
CA THR A 57 2.24 28.43 12.17
C THR A 57 2.95 27.11 12.50
N SER A 58 3.85 26.64 11.62
CA SER A 58 4.62 25.41 11.80
C SER A 58 5.63 25.57 12.92
N LYS A 59 5.66 24.60 13.84
CA LYS A 59 6.65 24.57 14.92
C LYS A 59 7.20 23.16 15.08
N LEU A 60 8.51 23.06 15.28
CA LEU A 60 9.19 21.80 15.50
C LEU A 60 9.87 21.81 16.86
N ILE A 61 9.36 20.98 17.77
CA ILE A 61 9.89 20.79 19.12
C ILE A 61 10.68 19.48 19.12
N ARG A 62 11.98 19.56 19.37
CA ARG A 62 12.89 18.42 19.34
C ARG A 62 13.41 18.15 20.74
N ILE A 63 12.98 17.03 21.34
CA ILE A 63 13.35 16.67 22.72
C ILE A 63 14.04 15.31 22.68
N SER A 64 15.30 15.23 23.09
CA SER A 64 16.03 13.96 23.09
C SER A 64 15.57 13.07 24.25
N SER A 65 15.33 11.78 23.99
CA SER A 65 15.06 10.79 25.06
C SER A 65 16.32 10.18 25.69
N LYS A 66 17.52 10.68 25.35
CA LYS A 66 18.81 10.13 25.83
C LYS A 66 19.38 10.84 27.06
N ASN A 67 18.57 11.62 27.76
CA ASN A 67 18.91 12.28 29.01
C ASN A 67 17.69 12.28 29.93
N GLU A 68 17.91 12.43 31.24
CA GLU A 68 16.87 12.32 32.25
C GLU A 68 15.73 13.33 32.05
N ARG A 69 16.07 14.60 31.81
CA ARG A 69 15.08 15.67 31.57
C ARG A 69 14.16 15.35 30.38
N GLY A 70 14.74 14.92 29.28
CA GLY A 70 14.00 14.57 28.09
C GLY A 70 13.19 13.29 28.25
N LEU A 71 13.73 12.30 28.97
CA LEU A 71 12.99 11.09 29.31
C LEU A 71 11.74 11.43 30.15
N GLU A 72 11.89 12.30 31.15
CA GLU A 72 10.78 12.79 31.96
C GLU A 72 9.74 13.53 31.11
N LEU A 73 10.17 14.45 30.23
CA LEU A 73 9.27 15.09 29.29
C LEU A 73 8.49 14.07 28.46
N TRP A 74 9.14 13.05 27.89
CA TRP A 74 8.44 12.02 27.11
C TRP A 74 7.48 11.17 27.93
N GLN A 75 7.82 10.84 29.17
CA GLN A 75 6.94 10.11 30.08
C GLN A 75 5.69 10.91 30.46
N TYR A 76 5.80 12.24 30.51
CA TYR A 76 4.72 13.17 30.82
C TYR A 76 4.25 13.97 29.60
N PHE A 77 4.44 13.46 28.37
CA PHE A 77 4.09 14.21 27.16
C PHE A 77 2.63 14.70 27.17
N PHE A 78 1.73 13.92 27.78
CA PHE A 78 0.31 14.23 27.92
C PHE A 78 0.01 15.42 28.84
N CYS A 79 0.98 15.96 29.58
CA CYS A 79 0.83 17.14 30.43
C CYS A 79 1.23 18.45 29.74
N TRP A 80 2.11 18.39 28.74
CA TRP A 80 2.73 19.59 28.14
C TRP A 80 2.70 19.62 26.62
N ALA A 81 2.33 18.54 25.94
CA ALA A 81 2.21 18.52 24.48
C ALA A 81 1.07 19.45 24.05
N PRO A 82 1.28 20.34 23.06
CA PRO A 82 0.27 21.32 22.68
C PRO A 82 -0.89 20.64 21.93
N LEU A 83 -2.09 21.22 22.02
CA LEU A 83 -3.26 20.76 21.28
C LEU A 83 -2.98 20.70 19.76
N GLY A 84 -3.51 19.69 19.08
CA GLY A 84 -3.37 19.55 17.63
C GLY A 84 -1.99 19.05 17.14
N ALA A 85 -1.06 18.75 18.05
CA ALA A 85 0.29 18.32 17.69
C ALA A 85 0.35 16.95 17.01
N LEU A 86 1.31 16.80 16.10
CA LEU A 86 1.84 15.51 15.70
C LEU A 86 2.99 15.14 16.65
N ILE A 87 2.85 14.03 17.37
CA ILE A 87 3.81 13.55 18.36
C ILE A 87 4.49 12.31 17.78
N VAL A 88 5.81 12.36 17.58
CA VAL A 88 6.57 11.26 16.99
C VAL A 88 7.64 10.78 17.95
N ILE A 89 7.46 9.57 18.45
CA ILE A 89 8.30 8.96 19.49
C ILE A 89 9.07 7.79 18.86
N ASP A 90 10.32 8.06 18.49
CA ASP A 90 11.29 7.06 18.07
C ASP A 90 11.84 6.26 19.26
N GLU A 91 12.14 4.99 19.01
CA GLU A 91 12.59 4.03 20.03
C GLU A 91 11.69 4.03 21.30
N CYS A 92 10.37 4.00 21.10
CA CYS A 92 9.40 4.17 22.19
C CYS A 92 9.49 3.09 23.29
N GLN A 93 10.05 1.92 22.98
CA GLN A 93 10.31 0.87 23.98
C GLN A 93 11.37 1.28 25.02
N ASP A 94 12.25 2.23 24.70
CA ASP A 94 13.25 2.73 25.64
C ASP A 94 12.64 3.74 26.63
N ILE A 95 11.39 4.15 26.40
CA ILE A 95 10.66 5.13 27.21
C ILE A 95 9.49 4.47 27.95
N PHE A 96 8.70 3.67 27.23
CA PHE A 96 7.42 3.13 27.69
C PHE A 96 7.42 1.62 27.89
N SER A 97 8.54 1.05 28.34
CA SER A 97 8.62 -0.38 28.64
C SER A 97 8.78 -0.63 30.14
N PRO A 98 8.09 -1.64 30.70
CA PRO A 98 8.37 -2.12 32.05
C PRO A 98 9.85 -2.49 32.27
N LYS A 99 10.55 -2.89 31.20
CA LYS A 99 11.99 -3.21 31.23
C LYS A 99 12.88 -2.02 31.60
N VAL A 100 12.45 -0.81 31.26
CA VAL A 100 13.15 0.43 31.63
C VAL A 100 12.57 1.07 32.90
N GLY A 101 11.71 0.33 33.64
CA GLY A 101 11.09 0.79 34.88
C GLY A 101 9.83 1.62 34.70
N PHE A 102 9.31 1.76 33.47
CA PHE A 102 8.09 2.50 33.20
C PHE A 102 6.85 1.71 33.65
N ASP A 103 6.03 2.31 34.48
CA ASP A 103 4.74 1.77 34.93
C ASP A 103 3.64 2.80 34.66
N ILE A 104 2.78 2.49 33.68
CA ILE A 104 1.68 3.35 33.22
C ILE A 104 0.85 3.93 34.37
N LYS A 105 0.68 3.17 35.47
CA LYS A 105 -0.16 3.58 36.61
C LYS A 105 0.46 4.70 37.45
N LYS A 106 1.78 4.89 37.39
CA LYS A 106 2.50 5.88 38.20
C LYS A 106 2.46 7.29 37.59
N PHE A 107 2.27 7.40 36.29
CA PHE A 107 2.33 8.67 35.57
C PHE A 107 0.96 9.35 35.55
N ARG A 108 0.80 10.33 36.45
CA ARG A 108 -0.42 11.15 36.59
C ARG A 108 -0.14 12.60 36.17
N TYR A 109 -1.20 13.37 36.04
CA TYR A 109 -1.10 14.79 35.69
C TYR A 109 -0.16 15.55 36.61
N ARG A 110 0.62 16.45 36.01
CA ARG A 110 1.43 17.46 36.68
C ARG A 110 1.24 18.80 35.98
N PRO A 111 1.27 19.92 36.72
CA PRO A 111 1.08 21.25 36.16
C PRO A 111 2.16 21.60 35.13
N LEU A 112 1.81 22.42 34.14
CA LEU A 112 2.70 22.80 33.04
C LEU A 112 3.99 23.47 33.54
N GLU A 113 3.87 24.25 34.61
CA GLU A 113 4.91 25.04 35.26
C GLU A 113 6.11 24.19 35.68
N GLU A 114 5.89 22.92 36.06
CA GLU A 114 6.97 21.99 36.39
C GLU A 114 7.84 21.64 35.17
N PHE A 115 7.29 21.70 33.96
CA PHE A 115 7.97 21.34 32.72
C PHE A 115 8.60 22.54 32.01
N LEU A 116 8.12 23.76 32.26
CA LEU A 116 8.61 24.98 31.59
C LEU A 116 10.14 25.15 31.66
N PRO A 117 10.85 24.87 32.78
CA PRO A 117 12.31 24.98 32.83
C PRO A 117 13.06 24.01 31.91
N MET A 118 12.39 22.95 31.44
CA MET A 118 12.94 21.94 30.52
C MET A 118 12.52 22.16 29.07
N LEU A 119 11.61 23.10 28.82
CA LEU A 119 11.04 23.43 27.51
C LEU A 119 11.67 24.72 26.96
N PRO A 120 11.50 25.03 25.66
CA PRO A 120 12.03 26.25 25.07
C PRO A 120 11.47 27.53 25.72
N ASP A 121 12.21 28.64 25.65
CA ASP A 121 11.73 29.92 26.15
C ASP A 121 10.43 30.36 25.44
N GLY A 122 9.53 31.00 26.19
CA GLY A 122 8.21 31.41 25.69
C GLY A 122 7.28 30.25 25.33
N TYR A 123 7.54 29.04 25.86
CA TYR A 123 6.70 27.88 25.60
C TYR A 123 5.30 28.03 26.18
N GLU A 124 5.17 28.63 27.36
CA GLU A 124 3.88 28.83 28.04
C GLU A 124 2.91 29.64 27.18
N ASP A 125 3.32 30.82 26.71
CA ASP A 125 2.51 31.65 25.82
C ASP A 125 2.11 30.90 24.55
N PHE A 126 3.06 30.17 23.96
CA PHE A 126 2.80 29.34 22.79
C PHE A 126 1.80 28.21 23.10
N PHE A 127 1.94 27.52 24.22
CA PHE A 127 1.03 26.46 24.62
C PHE A 127 -0.38 27.00 24.86
N ASN A 128 -0.48 28.12 25.59
CA ASN A 128 -1.73 28.81 25.87
C ASN A 128 -2.40 29.37 24.60
N SER A 129 -1.61 29.81 23.60
CA SER A 129 -2.13 30.27 22.30
C SER A 129 -2.83 29.19 21.47
N ARG A 130 -2.69 27.91 21.84
CA ARG A 130 -3.33 26.79 21.13
C ARG A 130 -4.73 26.47 21.63
N TYR A 131 -5.13 27.02 22.77
CA TYR A 131 -6.49 26.89 23.26
C TYR A 131 -7.42 27.80 22.46
N VAL A 132 -8.64 27.31 22.26
CA VAL A 132 -9.77 28.13 21.86
C VAL A 132 -10.71 28.11 23.06
N PRO A 133 -10.59 29.09 23.99
CA PRO A 133 -11.38 29.08 25.21
C PRO A 133 -12.88 29.11 24.89
N VAL A 134 -13.63 28.25 25.57
CA VAL A 134 -15.09 28.23 25.50
C VAL A 134 -15.66 29.25 26.46
N ASN A 135 -16.78 29.88 26.09
CA ASN A 135 -17.49 30.76 26.99
C ASN A 135 -18.17 29.93 28.09
N MET A 136 -17.69 30.06 29.33
CA MET A 136 -18.20 29.31 30.47
C MET A 136 -19.65 29.65 30.84
N ASP A 137 -20.15 30.82 30.44
CA ASP A 137 -21.55 31.22 30.67
C ASP A 137 -22.53 30.63 29.65
N GLU A 138 -22.01 30.13 28.52
CA GLU A 138 -22.79 29.64 27.37
C GLU A 138 -22.42 28.18 27.03
N LEU A 139 -22.12 27.38 28.06
CA LEU A 139 -21.84 25.95 27.87
C LEU A 139 -23.07 25.20 27.38
N ASP A 140 -22.86 24.28 26.43
CA ASP A 140 -23.90 23.34 26.03
C ASP A 140 -24.19 22.42 27.24
N PRO A 141 -25.45 22.08 27.54
CA PRO A 141 -25.77 21.09 28.56
C PRO A 141 -25.03 19.76 28.39
N CYS A 142 -24.57 19.41 27.18
CA CYS A 142 -23.73 18.23 26.94
C CYS A 142 -22.28 18.36 27.42
N ASP A 143 -21.78 19.56 27.70
CA ASP A 143 -20.40 19.82 28.16
C ASP A 143 -20.25 19.75 29.69
N ILE A 144 -21.37 19.61 30.41
CA ILE A 144 -21.44 19.56 31.87
C ILE A 144 -21.99 18.19 32.27
N ASP A 145 -21.30 17.49 33.16
CA ASP A 145 -21.79 16.23 33.69
C ASP A 145 -22.90 16.40 34.74
N ASP A 146 -23.59 15.31 35.09
CA ASP A 146 -24.64 15.33 36.13
C ASP A 146 -24.09 15.69 37.53
N CYS A 147 -22.77 15.68 37.72
CA CYS A 147 -22.08 16.12 38.94
C CYS A 147 -21.73 17.61 38.92
N GLY A 148 -22.04 18.33 37.84
CA GLY A 148 -21.74 19.75 37.65
C GLY A 148 -20.28 20.06 37.28
N HIS A 149 -19.50 19.06 36.84
CA HIS A 149 -18.17 19.27 36.29
C HIS A 149 -18.22 19.48 34.79
N ALA A 150 -17.63 20.60 34.35
CA ALA A 150 -17.39 20.86 32.94
C ALA A 150 -16.12 20.14 32.46
N GLU A 151 -16.03 19.85 31.16
CA GLU A 151 -14.80 19.36 30.52
C GLU A 151 -13.69 20.45 30.42
N TYR A 152 -14.02 21.67 30.84
CA TYR A 152 -13.18 22.87 30.77
C TYR A 152 -12.79 23.38 32.17
N ASP A 153 -11.64 24.03 32.25
CA ASP A 153 -11.23 24.75 33.46
C ASP A 153 -11.96 26.09 33.62
N GLN A 154 -11.62 26.83 34.67
CA GLN A 154 -12.24 28.13 34.98
C GLN A 154 -12.02 29.19 33.89
N ASP A 155 -10.96 29.04 33.08
CA ASP A 155 -10.63 29.93 31.97
C ASP A 155 -11.25 29.44 30.65
N GLY A 156 -12.11 28.42 30.67
CA GLY A 156 -12.74 27.84 29.48
C GLY A 156 -11.79 26.99 28.63
N ARG A 157 -10.65 26.57 29.17
CA ARG A 157 -9.66 25.75 28.46
C ARG A 157 -9.94 24.27 28.70
N ILE A 158 -9.73 23.44 27.69
CA ILE A 158 -9.90 21.99 27.82
C ILE A 158 -8.96 21.41 28.89
N ILE A 159 -9.51 20.60 29.79
CA ILE A 159 -8.73 19.95 30.85
C ILE A 159 -7.86 18.84 30.24
N TYR A 160 -6.56 18.88 30.53
CA TYR A 160 -5.60 17.88 30.07
C TYR A 160 -5.76 16.53 30.80
N PRO A 161 -5.29 15.41 30.21
CA PRO A 161 -5.49 14.08 30.78
C PRO A 161 -4.91 13.93 32.19
N PHE A 162 -5.66 13.27 33.09
CA PHE A 162 -5.22 13.02 34.47
C PHE A 162 -4.20 11.90 34.60
N THR A 163 -4.15 11.00 33.61
CA THR A 163 -3.24 9.85 33.60
C THR A 163 -2.65 9.62 32.21
N PHE A 164 -1.49 8.98 32.17
CA PHE A 164 -0.86 8.58 30.91
C PHE A 164 -1.80 7.75 30.01
N ASN A 165 -2.53 6.80 30.61
CA ASN A 165 -3.45 5.94 29.86
C ASN A 165 -4.61 6.74 29.24
N GLU A 166 -5.14 7.72 29.98
CA GLU A 166 -6.17 8.62 29.46
C GLU A 166 -5.63 9.46 28.30
N GLY A 167 -4.40 9.96 28.38
CA GLY A 167 -3.77 10.70 27.28
C GLY A 167 -3.67 9.90 25.98
N PHE A 168 -3.43 8.59 26.08
CA PHE A 168 -3.47 7.70 24.92
C PHE A 168 -4.90 7.37 24.46
N MET A 169 -5.81 7.00 25.37
CA MET A 169 -7.18 6.62 25.00
C MET A 169 -8.00 7.79 24.44
N ARG A 170 -7.78 9.00 24.97
CA ARG A 170 -8.51 10.23 24.63
C ARG A 170 -7.70 11.18 23.75
N HIS A 171 -6.64 10.70 23.09
CA HIS A 171 -5.77 11.53 22.24
C HIS A 171 -6.54 12.35 21.17
N ARG A 172 -7.72 11.86 20.75
CA ARG A 172 -8.61 12.55 19.80
C ARG A 172 -9.27 13.80 20.38
N HIS A 173 -9.54 13.86 21.68
CA HIS A 173 -10.11 15.08 22.30
C HIS A 173 -9.11 16.25 22.25
N TYR A 174 -7.82 15.94 22.25
CA TYR A 174 -6.72 16.92 22.19
C TYR A 174 -6.17 17.16 20.78
N ASN A 175 -6.80 16.56 19.78
CA ASN A 175 -6.34 16.56 18.39
C ASN A 175 -4.90 16.07 18.17
N TRP A 176 -4.44 15.13 19.00
CA TRP A 176 -3.09 14.55 18.87
C TRP A 176 -3.05 13.40 17.86
N ASP A 177 -2.08 13.47 16.93
CA ASP A 177 -1.64 12.31 16.16
C ASP A 177 -0.36 11.77 16.79
N ILE A 178 -0.31 10.46 17.08
CA ILE A 178 0.85 9.87 17.77
C ILE A 178 1.46 8.79 16.87
N GLU A 179 2.73 8.94 16.53
CA GLU A 179 3.49 7.97 15.74
C GLU A 179 4.57 7.36 16.63
N LEU A 180 4.41 6.08 16.98
CA LEU A 180 5.36 5.33 17.79
C LEU A 180 6.24 4.46 16.90
N LEU A 181 7.56 4.55 17.06
CA LEU A 181 8.52 3.71 16.35
C LEU A 181 9.26 2.81 17.34
N SER A 182 9.42 1.54 16.99
CA SER A 182 10.15 0.58 17.82
C SER A 182 10.86 -0.47 16.95
N PRO A 183 11.97 -1.08 17.39
CA PRO A 183 12.62 -2.12 16.61
C PRO A 183 11.84 -3.44 16.67
N ASP A 184 11.08 -3.66 17.74
CA ASP A 184 10.39 -4.92 18.01
C ASP A 184 9.00 -4.70 18.63
N TRP A 185 8.00 -5.30 17.98
CA TRP A 185 6.61 -5.30 18.44
C TRP A 185 6.45 -5.82 19.86
N LYS A 186 7.23 -6.82 20.29
CA LYS A 186 7.06 -7.42 21.62
C LYS A 186 7.48 -6.52 22.77
N GLN A 187 8.30 -5.50 22.51
CA GLN A 187 8.84 -4.63 23.56
C GLN A 187 7.92 -3.49 23.93
N ILE A 188 6.96 -3.17 23.06
CA ILE A 188 5.93 -2.17 23.32
C ILE A 188 4.88 -2.76 24.28
N ASP A 189 4.50 -1.99 25.28
CA ASP A 189 3.48 -2.37 26.26
C ASP A 189 2.11 -2.66 25.61
N SER A 190 1.36 -3.61 26.18
CA SER A 190 0.05 -4.02 25.64
C SER A 190 -1.02 -2.95 25.79
N GLY A 191 -0.98 -2.12 26.84
CA GLY A 191 -1.90 -1.00 27.03
C GLY A 191 -1.75 0.04 25.94
N ILE A 192 -0.51 0.32 25.52
CA ILE A 192 -0.22 1.24 24.41
C ILE A 192 -0.68 0.65 23.08
N LYS A 193 -0.40 -0.64 22.82
CA LYS A 193 -0.86 -1.33 21.60
C LYS A 193 -2.38 -1.35 21.47
N ALA A 194 -3.10 -1.47 22.58
CA ALA A 194 -4.56 -1.55 22.58
C ALA A 194 -5.21 -0.28 21.99
N CYS A 195 -4.56 0.87 22.19
CA CYS A 195 -5.00 2.19 21.72
C CYS A 195 -4.63 2.47 20.25
N ALA A 196 -3.78 1.66 19.62
CA ALA A 196 -3.35 1.90 18.25
C ALA A 196 -4.44 1.55 17.22
N GLU A 197 -4.74 2.47 16.31
CA GLU A 197 -5.64 2.23 15.19
C GLU A 197 -4.94 1.55 14.02
N GLU A 198 -3.66 1.86 13.78
CA GLU A 198 -2.89 1.25 12.68
C GLU A 198 -1.53 0.76 13.16
N CYS A 199 -1.21 -0.49 12.84
CA CYS A 199 0.09 -1.10 13.14
C CYS A 199 0.78 -1.53 11.85
N PHE A 200 2.05 -1.13 11.70
CA PHE A 200 2.86 -1.42 10.52
C PHE A 200 4.16 -2.13 10.88
N PHE A 201 4.51 -3.12 10.09
CA PHE A 201 5.80 -3.81 10.16
C PHE A 201 6.64 -3.50 8.92
N HIS A 202 7.83 -2.96 9.16
CA HIS A 202 8.80 -2.54 8.14
C HIS A 202 9.89 -3.59 7.99
N LYS A 203 10.17 -3.99 6.75
CA LYS A 203 11.28 -4.89 6.41
C LYS A 203 12.13 -4.29 5.31
N GLY A 204 13.39 -4.01 5.63
CA GLY A 204 14.40 -3.56 4.66
C GLY A 204 14.65 -4.60 3.56
N ARG A 205 14.99 -4.12 2.36
CA ARG A 205 15.21 -4.97 1.17
C ARG A 205 16.49 -4.65 0.41
N ASP A 206 17.38 -3.86 1.01
CA ASP A 206 18.55 -3.30 0.32
C ASP A 206 19.58 -4.32 -0.15
N GLY A 207 19.45 -5.59 0.24
CA GLY A 207 20.28 -6.67 -0.29
C GLY A 207 20.13 -6.89 -1.81
N PHE A 208 19.10 -6.33 -2.44
CA PHE A 208 18.92 -6.34 -3.90
C PHE A 208 18.99 -4.91 -4.45
N PHE A 209 19.85 -4.67 -5.43
CA PHE A 209 20.14 -3.31 -5.91
C PHE A 209 18.91 -2.59 -6.49
N TRP A 210 17.96 -3.31 -7.09
CA TRP A 210 16.75 -2.73 -7.69
C TRP A 210 15.65 -2.34 -6.68
N VAL A 211 15.75 -2.78 -5.42
CA VAL A 211 14.81 -2.41 -4.33
C VAL A 211 15.47 -1.62 -3.21
N LYS A 212 16.61 -1.00 -3.49
CA LYS A 212 17.28 -0.10 -2.54
C LYS A 212 16.33 1.01 -2.08
N ARG A 213 16.23 1.20 -0.76
CA ARG A 213 15.30 2.16 -0.10
C ARG A 213 13.82 1.89 -0.37
N LYS A 214 13.45 0.69 -0.78
CA LYS A 214 12.05 0.30 -1.02
C LYS A 214 11.65 -0.80 -0.03
N PRO A 215 11.51 -0.49 1.28
CA PRO A 215 11.10 -1.48 2.28
C PRO A 215 9.72 -2.05 1.98
N TYR A 216 9.47 -3.26 2.48
CA TYR A 216 8.11 -3.74 2.67
C TYR A 216 7.49 -3.07 3.89
N ILE A 217 6.25 -2.64 3.76
CA ILE A 217 5.44 -2.04 4.83
C ILE A 217 4.15 -2.86 4.90
N PHE A 218 4.04 -3.69 5.92
CA PHE A 218 2.91 -4.58 6.13
C PHE A 218 2.01 -4.04 7.24
N ARG A 219 0.77 -3.71 6.92
CA ARG A 219 -0.24 -3.37 7.93
C ARG A 219 -0.79 -4.66 8.56
N HIS A 220 -0.73 -4.75 9.89
CA HIS A 220 -1.14 -5.93 10.65
C HIS A 220 -2.05 -5.55 11.82
N ASP A 221 -2.77 -6.55 12.36
CA ASP A 221 -3.61 -6.36 13.53
C ASP A 221 -2.79 -6.21 14.82
N LYS A 222 -3.39 -5.54 15.81
CA LYS A 222 -2.82 -5.34 17.15
C LYS A 222 -2.65 -6.63 17.95
N ASN A 223 -3.43 -7.68 17.66
CA ASN A 223 -3.40 -8.94 18.40
C ASN A 223 -2.30 -9.91 17.92
N VAL A 224 -1.49 -9.52 16.94
CA VAL A 224 -0.42 -10.38 16.41
C VAL A 224 0.72 -10.50 17.42
N THR A 225 1.20 -11.72 17.66
CA THR A 225 2.33 -11.98 18.57
C THR A 225 3.68 -11.55 17.99
N THR A 226 3.93 -11.89 16.72
CA THR A 226 5.14 -11.50 15.99
C THR A 226 4.77 -11.15 14.56
N PRO A 227 4.81 -9.86 14.16
CA PRO A 227 4.49 -9.50 12.80
C PRO A 227 5.54 -10.05 11.84
N THR A 228 5.08 -10.67 10.77
CA THR A 228 5.93 -11.21 9.71
C THR A 228 5.37 -10.80 8.36
N ILE A 229 6.25 -10.62 7.37
CA ILE A 229 5.81 -10.31 6.00
C ILE A 229 5.13 -11.57 5.43
N PRO A 230 3.88 -11.47 4.92
CA PRO A 230 3.19 -12.59 4.30
C PRO A 230 3.99 -13.19 3.14
N LYS A 231 3.82 -14.50 2.93
CA LYS A 231 4.38 -15.19 1.75
C LYS A 231 3.47 -14.91 0.55
N GLY A 232 3.93 -14.09 -0.39
CA GLY A 232 3.19 -13.76 -1.62
C GLY A 232 2.60 -12.35 -1.62
N SER A 233 1.72 -12.09 -2.59
CA SER A 233 0.98 -10.82 -2.68
C SER A 233 -0.08 -10.77 -1.58
N HIS A 234 -0.15 -9.67 -0.85
CA HIS A 234 -1.11 -9.48 0.22
C HIS A 234 -1.64 -8.04 0.16
N PRO A 235 -2.96 -7.79 0.31
CA PRO A 235 -3.54 -6.45 0.14
C PRO A 235 -2.96 -5.41 1.12
N ASN A 236 -2.69 -5.82 2.37
CA ASN A 236 -2.07 -4.97 3.38
C ASN A 236 -0.53 -4.83 3.24
N LEU A 237 0.09 -5.48 2.25
CA LEU A 237 1.54 -5.38 2.01
C LEU A 237 1.80 -4.33 0.93
N THR A 238 2.41 -3.23 1.34
CA THR A 238 2.78 -2.14 0.44
C THR A 238 4.28 -1.99 0.35
N THR A 239 4.75 -1.30 -0.68
CA THR A 239 6.15 -0.89 -0.82
C THR A 239 6.22 0.59 -1.14
N GLN A 240 6.80 1.37 -0.24
CA GLN A 240 7.03 2.79 -0.47
C GLN A 240 8.53 3.03 -0.63
N LYS A 241 8.93 3.65 -1.75
CA LYS A 241 10.33 4.04 -1.94
C LYS A 241 10.62 5.30 -1.13
N ILE A 242 11.61 5.24 -0.25
CA ILE A 242 12.04 6.36 0.59
C ILE A 242 12.90 7.30 -0.25
N PRO A 243 12.51 8.58 -0.43
CA PRO A 243 13.30 9.57 -1.17
C PRO A 243 14.66 9.84 -0.52
N LEU A 244 15.62 10.37 -1.29
CA LEU A 244 16.94 10.72 -0.72
C LEU A 244 16.81 11.89 0.25
N ASP A 245 15.88 12.79 -0.04
CA ASP A 245 15.50 13.95 0.76
C ASP A 245 15.12 13.57 2.19
N ALA A 246 14.58 12.37 2.41
CA ALA A 246 14.31 11.85 3.75
C ALA A 246 15.57 11.84 4.64
N PHE A 247 16.74 11.58 4.08
CA PHE A 247 18.02 11.59 4.81
C PHE A 247 18.60 13.00 4.96
N LEU A 248 18.06 14.00 4.27
CA LEU A 248 18.39 15.40 4.49
C LEU A 248 17.65 15.97 5.71
N LEU A 249 16.53 15.35 6.10
CA LEU A 249 15.71 15.77 7.23
C LEU A 249 16.30 15.39 8.58
N TYR A 250 17.03 14.27 8.68
CA TYR A 250 17.57 13.81 9.95
C TYR A 250 18.89 13.03 9.78
N LYS A 251 19.72 13.00 10.84
CA LYS A 251 20.95 12.21 10.87
C LYS A 251 20.66 10.79 11.35
N SER A 252 20.78 9.80 10.46
CA SER A 252 20.42 8.40 10.75
C SER A 252 21.32 7.66 11.74
N THR A 253 22.53 8.16 12.05
CA THR A 253 23.41 7.64 13.11
C THR A 253 24.30 8.72 13.70
N THR A 254 24.56 8.68 15.01
CA THR A 254 25.50 9.59 15.71
C THR A 254 26.90 9.55 15.10
N THR A 255 27.29 8.40 14.55
CA THR A 255 28.63 8.13 14.01
C THR A 255 28.76 8.43 12.51
N GLY A 256 27.69 8.81 11.81
CA GLY A 256 27.71 9.23 10.41
C GLY A 256 28.03 8.15 9.36
N LYS A 257 28.34 6.90 9.76
CA LYS A 257 28.85 5.85 8.85
C LYS A 257 27.81 4.81 8.40
N ALA A 258 26.59 4.81 8.91
CA ALA A 258 25.62 3.74 8.64
C ALA A 258 24.58 4.09 7.55
N GLN A 259 24.97 4.76 6.46
CA GLN A 259 24.07 4.89 5.29
C GLN A 259 24.01 3.62 4.42
N SER A 260 24.72 2.57 4.83
CA SER A 260 24.71 1.27 4.18
C SER A 260 24.76 0.14 5.21
N SER A 261 23.75 0.04 6.08
CA SER A 261 23.41 -1.26 6.68
C SER A 261 22.75 -2.13 5.60
N GLY A 262 23.52 -2.45 4.57
CA GLY A 262 23.17 -3.53 3.67
C GLY A 262 23.10 -4.80 4.53
N GLN A 263 21.89 -5.30 4.76
CA GLN A 263 21.74 -6.70 5.12
C GLN A 263 22.43 -7.50 4.01
N MET A 264 23.64 -7.95 4.33
CA MET A 264 24.58 -8.56 3.41
C MET A 264 23.94 -9.85 2.89
N ASN A 265 23.47 -9.84 1.65
CA ASN A 265 22.79 -10.99 1.06
C ASN A 265 23.81 -12.13 0.85
N ILE A 266 23.64 -13.22 1.62
CA ILE A 266 24.41 -14.47 1.54
C ILE A 266 24.27 -15.15 0.16
N VAL A 267 23.25 -14.79 -0.63
CA VAL A 267 22.89 -15.43 -1.91
C VAL A 267 23.98 -15.29 -2.98
N PHE A 268 24.54 -14.09 -3.18
CA PHE A 268 25.58 -13.84 -4.19
C PHE A 268 26.98 -14.34 -3.79
N ARG A 269 27.14 -14.82 -2.56
CA ARG A 269 28.39 -15.44 -2.08
C ARG A 269 28.26 -16.96 -1.94
N SER A 270 27.10 -17.54 -2.27
CA SER A 270 26.93 -18.98 -2.20
C SER A 270 27.69 -19.64 -3.36
N PRO A 271 28.70 -20.50 -3.10
CA PRO A 271 29.53 -21.10 -4.15
C PRO A 271 28.69 -21.95 -5.13
N LYS A 272 27.56 -22.47 -4.66
CA LYS A 272 26.59 -23.22 -5.48
C LYS A 272 25.90 -22.33 -6.53
N PHE A 273 25.50 -21.10 -6.18
CA PHE A 273 24.87 -20.19 -7.13
C PHE A 273 25.87 -19.71 -8.20
N ILE A 274 27.10 -19.41 -7.77
CA ILE A 274 28.19 -19.01 -8.68
C ILE A 274 28.51 -20.14 -9.67
N ALA A 275 28.58 -21.39 -9.20
CA ALA A 275 28.80 -22.56 -10.07
C ALA A 275 27.69 -22.74 -11.12
N VAL A 276 26.42 -22.53 -10.74
CA VAL A 276 25.28 -22.60 -11.67
C VAL A 276 25.35 -21.46 -12.71
N CYS A 277 25.70 -20.25 -12.31
CA CYS A 277 25.90 -19.14 -13.26
C CYS A 277 27.02 -19.43 -14.27
N PHE A 278 28.15 -19.99 -13.82
CA PHE A 278 29.23 -20.42 -14.73
C PHE A 278 28.76 -21.50 -15.70
N LEU A 279 28.00 -22.50 -15.22
CA LEU A 279 27.44 -23.55 -16.08
C LEU A 279 26.53 -22.99 -17.19
N ILE A 280 25.70 -22.00 -16.87
CA ILE A 280 24.85 -21.32 -17.86
C ILE A 280 25.69 -20.55 -18.88
N ILE A 281 26.74 -19.85 -18.43
CA ILE A 281 27.64 -19.10 -19.33
C ILE A 281 28.43 -20.05 -20.25
N PHE A 282 28.97 -21.17 -19.72
CA PHE A 282 29.65 -22.18 -20.52
C PHE A 282 28.70 -22.87 -21.50
N GLY A 283 27.46 -23.16 -21.10
CA GLY A 283 26.44 -23.72 -21.99
C GLY A 283 26.09 -22.77 -23.14
N LEU A 284 25.91 -21.48 -22.86
CA LEU A 284 25.68 -20.45 -23.89
C LEU A 284 26.90 -20.30 -24.81
N GLY A 285 28.11 -20.31 -24.27
CA GLY A 285 29.35 -20.26 -25.06
C GLY A 285 29.51 -21.46 -25.99
N TYR A 286 29.20 -22.67 -25.52
CA TYR A 286 29.23 -23.89 -26.34
C TYR A 286 28.19 -23.85 -27.46
N MET A 287 27.00 -23.31 -27.17
CA MET A 287 25.92 -23.17 -28.16
C MET A 287 26.29 -22.16 -29.26
N ILE A 288 26.87 -21.02 -28.88
CA ILE A 288 27.40 -20.02 -29.82
C ILE A 288 28.54 -20.60 -30.67
N TYR A 289 29.45 -21.35 -30.04
CA TYR A 289 30.53 -22.04 -30.76
C TYR A 289 30.00 -23.05 -31.78
N GLY A 290 29.00 -23.87 -31.40
CA GLY A 290 28.38 -24.84 -32.30
C GLY A 290 27.64 -24.19 -33.48
N ILE A 291 26.98 -23.05 -33.26
CA ILE A 291 26.37 -22.28 -34.36
C ILE A 291 27.44 -21.70 -35.27
N SER A 292 28.55 -21.18 -34.72
CA SER A 292 29.67 -20.67 -35.53
C SER A 292 30.31 -21.75 -36.40
N ASP A 293 30.51 -22.97 -35.87
CA ASP A 293 31.04 -24.10 -36.64
C ASP A 293 30.09 -24.50 -37.78
N LEU A 294 28.78 -24.53 -37.52
CA LEU A 294 27.76 -24.83 -38.53
C LEU A 294 27.78 -23.80 -39.67
N VAL A 295 27.82 -22.51 -39.34
CA VAL A 295 27.85 -21.43 -40.34
C VAL A 295 29.14 -21.44 -41.18
N THR A 296 30.26 -21.83 -40.56
CA THR A 296 31.56 -21.94 -41.26
C THR A 296 31.54 -23.10 -42.25
N ARG A 297 30.97 -24.26 -41.88
CA ARG A 297 30.84 -25.43 -42.77
C ARG A 297 29.89 -25.20 -43.94
N TYR A 298 28.76 -24.52 -43.72
CA TYR A 298 27.85 -24.15 -44.81
C TYR A 298 28.46 -23.13 -45.79
N SER A 299 29.48 -22.38 -45.38
CA SER A 299 30.20 -21.46 -46.29
C SER A 299 31.26 -22.16 -47.14
N GLU A 300 31.64 -23.41 -46.81
CA GLU A 300 32.63 -24.19 -47.58
C GLU A 300 31.99 -25.15 -48.60
N GLU A 301 30.70 -25.49 -48.45
CA GLU A 301 30.01 -26.45 -49.34
C GLU A 301 29.46 -25.86 -50.66
N ASP A 302 29.47 -24.53 -50.85
CA ASP A 302 29.02 -23.89 -52.10
C ASP A 302 30.08 -23.90 -53.24
N THR A 303 31.21 -24.61 -53.06
CA THR A 303 32.24 -24.76 -54.10
C THR A 303 32.55 -26.23 -54.42
N GLN A 304 31.63 -26.95 -55.06
CA GLN A 304 31.99 -27.98 -56.06
C GLN A 304 30.78 -28.49 -56.87
N GLN A 305 30.98 -28.47 -58.20
CA GLN A 305 30.01 -28.76 -59.26
C GLN A 305 29.77 -30.26 -59.52
N GLU A 306 28.59 -30.52 -60.08
CA GLU A 306 28.08 -31.68 -60.83
C GLU A 306 29.11 -32.62 -61.49
N THR A 307 28.86 -33.94 -61.42
CA THR A 307 28.76 -34.78 -62.65
C THR A 307 27.91 -36.04 -62.42
N THR A 308 27.06 -36.32 -63.41
CA THR A 308 26.12 -37.43 -63.63
C THR A 308 26.81 -38.80 -63.92
N GLN A 309 26.20 -39.93 -63.54
CA GLN A 309 25.99 -41.13 -64.40
C GLN A 309 25.23 -42.29 -63.70
N VAL A 310 24.38 -42.98 -64.47
CA VAL A 310 23.50 -44.15 -64.19
C VAL A 310 23.38 -44.92 -65.53
N PRO A 311 23.01 -46.23 -65.69
CA PRO A 311 23.11 -47.50 -64.91
C PRO A 311 23.74 -48.68 -65.76
N PRO A 312 23.54 -50.01 -65.49
CA PRO A 312 22.27 -50.69 -65.80
C PRO A 312 21.76 -51.73 -64.76
N SER A 313 20.47 -51.99 -64.96
CA SER A 313 19.44 -52.81 -64.31
C SER A 313 19.64 -54.33 -64.26
N ASN A 314 19.04 -54.97 -63.25
CA ASN A 314 18.27 -56.21 -63.44
C ASN A 314 17.14 -56.38 -62.42
N SER A 315 16.10 -57.07 -62.90
CA SER A 315 14.69 -57.01 -62.51
C SER A 315 14.17 -58.25 -61.77
N SER A 316 13.16 -58.08 -60.89
CA SER A 316 11.97 -58.95 -60.72
C SER A 316 11.14 -58.39 -59.54
N GLN A 317 9.96 -57.78 -59.74
CA GLN A 317 8.62 -58.29 -60.10
C GLN A 317 7.65 -58.27 -58.89
N THR A 318 6.62 -57.40 -58.99
CA THR A 318 5.16 -57.65 -58.70
C THR A 318 4.71 -58.16 -57.31
N ASN A 319 3.56 -57.84 -56.72
CA ASN A 319 2.34 -57.11 -57.10
C ASN A 319 1.43 -56.91 -55.85
N GLN A 320 0.53 -55.91 -55.94
CA GLN A 320 -0.87 -55.88 -55.47
C GLN A 320 -1.26 -55.81 -53.97
N SER A 321 -1.82 -54.64 -53.62
CA SER A 321 -3.20 -54.37 -53.14
C SER A 321 -4.03 -55.44 -52.42
N GLY A 322 -4.59 -55.04 -51.26
CA GLY A 322 -6.05 -55.10 -51.02
C GLY A 322 -6.57 -55.97 -49.86
N GLN A 323 -7.36 -55.32 -48.98
CA GLN A 323 -8.43 -55.85 -48.10
C GLN A 323 -8.06 -56.78 -46.93
N ALA A 324 -8.82 -56.93 -45.84
CA ALA A 324 -9.87 -56.19 -45.11
C ALA A 324 -10.29 -57.08 -43.90
N GLY A 325 -10.84 -56.48 -42.84
CA GLY A 325 -11.60 -57.16 -41.76
C GLY A 325 -10.76 -57.61 -40.56
N VAL A 326 -11.19 -57.46 -39.30
CA VAL A 326 -12.53 -57.78 -38.76
C VAL A 326 -12.82 -57.01 -37.45
N GLN A 327 -13.99 -56.37 -37.46
CA GLN A 327 -15.05 -56.19 -36.43
C GLN A 327 -14.78 -55.83 -34.95
N GLY A 328 -15.57 -54.83 -34.51
CA GLY A 328 -16.05 -54.65 -33.14
C GLY A 328 -17.01 -53.45 -33.00
N ASN A 329 -18.28 -53.68 -33.33
CA ASN A 329 -19.51 -52.87 -33.09
C ASN A 329 -19.51 -52.15 -31.71
N SER A 330 -20.25 -51.07 -31.40
CA SER A 330 -21.51 -50.41 -31.82
C SER A 330 -21.64 -49.17 -30.88
N SER A 331 -22.44 -48.12 -31.01
CA SER A 331 -23.68 -47.81 -31.74
C SER A 331 -23.86 -46.30 -31.72
N VAL A 332 -24.40 -45.79 -32.83
CA VAL A 332 -24.82 -44.41 -33.06
C VAL A 332 -26.21 -44.19 -32.44
N SER A 333 -26.48 -43.00 -31.91
CA SER A 333 -27.79 -42.38 -32.09
C SER A 333 -27.63 -40.91 -32.46
N ASP A 334 -28.12 -40.64 -33.66
CA ASP A 334 -28.14 -39.37 -34.36
C ASP A 334 -29.43 -38.64 -33.97
N SER A 335 -29.36 -37.33 -33.75
CA SER A 335 -30.53 -36.45 -33.78
C SER A 335 -30.08 -35.04 -34.12
N ARG A 336 -29.92 -34.83 -35.42
CA ARG A 336 -30.06 -33.54 -36.08
C ARG A 336 -31.42 -32.92 -35.73
N SER A 337 -31.41 -31.69 -35.25
CA SER A 337 -32.50 -30.74 -35.51
C SER A 337 -31.89 -29.40 -35.86
N HIS A 338 -32.21 -28.98 -37.08
CA HIS A 338 -32.02 -27.65 -37.61
C HIS A 338 -33.12 -26.72 -37.07
N ASP A 339 -32.81 -25.43 -37.12
CA ASP A 339 -33.67 -24.25 -36.91
C ASP A 339 -34.05 -23.88 -35.48
N SER A 340 -33.46 -22.79 -34.99
CA SER A 340 -34.01 -21.45 -35.28
C SER A 340 -33.25 -20.38 -34.49
N SER A 341 -32.75 -19.38 -35.21
CA SER A 341 -32.47 -18.06 -34.67
C SER A 341 -33.75 -17.53 -34.02
N ASN A 342 -33.75 -17.33 -32.70
CA ASN A 342 -34.71 -16.44 -32.07
C ASN A 342 -34.10 -15.71 -30.88
N ALA A 343 -34.38 -14.41 -30.90
CA ALA A 343 -33.92 -13.40 -29.99
C ALA A 343 -34.49 -13.59 -28.58
N SER A 344 -33.73 -13.07 -27.61
CA SER A 344 -34.22 -12.41 -26.39
C SER A 344 -35.35 -13.09 -25.62
N SER A 345 -34.98 -14.02 -24.73
CA SER A 345 -35.51 -14.01 -23.37
C SER A 345 -34.35 -14.12 -22.40
N SER A 346 -33.98 -12.98 -21.81
CA SER A 346 -32.91 -12.89 -20.82
C SER A 346 -33.37 -13.57 -19.54
N ASN A 347 -33.21 -14.89 -19.45
CA ASN A 347 -33.38 -15.59 -18.18
C ASN A 347 -32.22 -15.16 -17.26
N PRO A 348 -32.46 -14.35 -16.20
CA PRO A 348 -31.38 -13.77 -15.38
C PRO A 348 -30.50 -14.86 -14.79
N ASP A 349 -31.10 -16.00 -14.45
CA ASP A 349 -30.44 -17.15 -13.84
C ASP A 349 -29.47 -17.85 -14.79
N ALA A 350 -29.82 -17.96 -16.08
CA ALA A 350 -28.93 -18.55 -17.09
C ALA A 350 -27.70 -17.67 -17.35
N ARG A 351 -27.90 -16.34 -17.38
CA ARG A 351 -26.80 -15.37 -17.50
C ARG A 351 -25.89 -15.42 -16.27
N LEU A 352 -26.47 -15.55 -15.07
CA LEU A 352 -25.73 -15.62 -13.83
C LEU A 352 -24.93 -16.92 -13.69
N ALA A 353 -25.47 -18.05 -14.17
CA ALA A 353 -24.77 -19.32 -14.22
C ALA A 353 -23.54 -19.26 -15.16
N VAL A 354 -23.69 -18.68 -16.36
CA VAL A 354 -22.56 -18.46 -17.29
C VAL A 354 -21.51 -17.55 -16.66
N LEU A 355 -21.94 -16.49 -15.98
CA LEU A 355 -21.05 -15.53 -15.32
C LEU A 355 -20.25 -16.17 -14.18
N ARG A 356 -20.91 -16.96 -13.31
CA ARG A 356 -20.25 -17.68 -12.21
C ARG A 356 -19.23 -18.70 -12.73
N ASN A 357 -19.60 -19.47 -13.76
CA ASN A 357 -18.71 -20.44 -14.39
C ASN A 357 -17.52 -19.76 -15.11
N MET A 358 -17.77 -18.62 -15.76
CA MET A 358 -16.73 -17.87 -16.47
C MET A 358 -15.68 -17.32 -15.48
N LEU A 359 -16.14 -16.69 -14.40
CA LEU A 359 -15.27 -16.03 -13.41
C LEU A 359 -14.68 -16.99 -12.36
N GLY A 360 -15.18 -18.22 -12.24
CA GLY A 360 -14.77 -19.16 -11.19
C GLY A 360 -15.20 -18.72 -9.79
N MET A 361 -16.25 -17.91 -9.69
CA MET A 361 -16.76 -17.35 -8.44
C MET A 361 -18.23 -17.73 -8.27
N TYR A 362 -18.53 -18.55 -7.26
CA TYR A 362 -19.86 -19.14 -7.07
C TYR A 362 -20.93 -18.13 -6.62
N ASP A 363 -20.51 -17.04 -5.96
CA ASP A 363 -21.44 -16.08 -5.33
C ASP A 363 -21.57 -14.74 -6.07
N VAL A 364 -21.18 -14.65 -7.34
CA VAL A 364 -21.34 -13.39 -8.08
C VAL A 364 -22.81 -13.12 -8.39
N GLN A 365 -23.26 -11.91 -8.06
CA GLN A 365 -24.60 -11.39 -8.28
C GLN A 365 -24.69 -10.48 -9.51
N SER A 366 -23.66 -9.68 -9.77
CA SER A 366 -23.59 -8.84 -10.97
C SER A 366 -22.14 -8.51 -11.34
N LEU A 367 -21.92 -8.16 -12.61
CA LEU A 367 -20.63 -7.76 -13.16
C LEU A 367 -20.83 -6.50 -14.02
N TYR A 368 -20.06 -5.46 -13.73
CA TYR A 368 -20.12 -4.18 -14.43
C TYR A 368 -18.76 -3.84 -15.04
N TYR A 369 -18.79 -3.17 -16.18
CA TYR A 369 -17.62 -2.57 -16.79
C TYR A 369 -17.42 -1.17 -16.22
N THR A 370 -16.29 -0.91 -15.55
CA THR A 370 -16.07 0.35 -14.83
C THR A 370 -15.10 1.29 -15.53
N GLY A 371 -14.24 0.77 -16.40
CA GLY A 371 -13.40 1.59 -17.25
C GLY A 371 -12.20 0.85 -17.83
N TYR A 372 -11.42 1.56 -18.63
CA TYR A 372 -10.19 1.05 -19.21
C TYR A 372 -9.06 2.09 -19.13
N SER A 373 -7.84 1.60 -19.30
CA SER A 373 -6.68 2.44 -19.58
C SER A 373 -6.02 1.97 -20.87
N THR A 374 -5.41 2.90 -21.60
CA THR A 374 -4.71 2.60 -22.84
C THR A 374 -3.23 2.86 -22.69
N LYS A 375 -2.41 1.97 -23.27
CA LYS A 375 -0.98 2.17 -23.42
C LYS A 375 -0.64 2.17 -24.90
N ARG A 376 -0.04 3.27 -25.38
CA ARG A 376 0.45 3.37 -26.74
C ARG A 376 1.72 2.54 -26.91
N THR A 377 1.76 1.69 -27.93
CA THR A 377 2.92 0.91 -28.34
C THR A 377 3.23 1.16 -29.82
N ASP A 378 4.41 0.74 -30.27
CA ASP A 378 4.83 0.91 -31.67
C ASP A 378 3.94 0.16 -32.68
N LYS A 379 3.10 -0.76 -32.18
CA LYS A 379 2.16 -1.58 -32.97
C LYS A 379 0.69 -1.19 -32.81
N GLY A 380 0.36 -0.18 -31.97
CA GLY A 380 -1.02 0.27 -31.76
C GLY A 380 -1.32 0.73 -30.32
N PHE A 381 -2.54 0.47 -29.87
CA PHE A 381 -2.98 0.73 -28.49
C PHE A 381 -3.29 -0.59 -27.79
N ASP A 382 -2.66 -0.80 -26.64
CA ASP A 382 -3.02 -1.88 -25.73
C ASP A 382 -4.08 -1.38 -24.75
N PHE A 383 -5.18 -2.12 -24.60
CA PHE A 383 -6.28 -1.79 -23.70
C PHE A 383 -6.20 -2.64 -22.43
N PHE A 384 -6.30 -2.01 -21.27
CA PHE A 384 -6.37 -2.67 -19.96
C PHE A 384 -7.73 -2.35 -19.33
N VAL A 385 -8.56 -3.37 -19.14
CA VAL A 385 -9.94 -3.22 -18.67
C VAL A 385 -10.05 -3.45 -17.17
N THR A 386 -10.97 -2.72 -16.54
CA THR A 386 -11.37 -2.92 -15.14
C THR A 386 -12.85 -3.26 -15.08
N LEU A 387 -13.17 -4.32 -14.36
CA LEU A 387 -14.52 -4.79 -14.09
C LEU A 387 -14.80 -4.77 -12.60
N GLU A 388 -16.06 -4.62 -12.24
CA GLU A 388 -16.55 -4.68 -10.86
C GLU A 388 -17.53 -5.83 -10.72
N ALA A 389 -17.20 -6.81 -9.88
CA ALA A 389 -18.04 -7.94 -9.54
C ALA A 389 -18.64 -7.75 -8.14
N VAL A 390 -19.97 -7.80 -8.03
CA VAL A 390 -20.68 -7.67 -6.76
C VAL A 390 -21.04 -9.06 -6.25
N THR A 391 -20.68 -9.36 -5.00
CA THR A 391 -21.02 -10.61 -4.29
C THR A 391 -21.63 -10.28 -2.91
N PRO A 392 -22.26 -11.25 -2.20
CA PRO A 392 -22.75 -11.06 -0.85
C PRO A 392 -21.67 -10.61 0.17
N LEU A 393 -20.41 -10.94 -0.08
CA LEU A 393 -19.28 -10.62 0.81
C LEU A 393 -18.67 -9.25 0.54
N GLY A 394 -19.01 -8.63 -0.60
CA GLY A 394 -18.48 -7.32 -0.97
C GLY A 394 -18.32 -7.15 -2.48
N THR A 395 -17.70 -6.03 -2.84
CA THR A 395 -17.43 -5.66 -4.24
C THR A 395 -15.96 -5.93 -4.57
N TYR A 396 -15.71 -6.63 -5.67
CA TYR A 396 -14.38 -7.06 -6.11
C TYR A 396 -14.05 -6.44 -7.46
N HIS A 397 -12.82 -5.94 -7.62
CA HIS A 397 -12.35 -5.41 -8.90
C HIS A 397 -11.52 -6.47 -9.64
N LEU A 398 -11.91 -6.76 -10.89
CA LEU A 398 -11.23 -7.70 -11.77
C LEU A 398 -10.53 -6.89 -12.88
N ASN A 399 -9.27 -7.20 -13.14
CA ASN A 399 -8.48 -6.53 -14.17
C ASN A 399 -8.05 -7.50 -15.28
N ASP A 400 -7.35 -6.98 -16.28
CA ASP A 400 -6.74 -7.74 -17.37
C ASP A 400 -5.90 -8.93 -16.89
N SER A 401 -5.14 -8.77 -15.80
CA SER A 401 -4.32 -9.83 -15.23
C SER A 401 -5.18 -10.99 -14.67
N PHE A 402 -6.31 -10.67 -14.04
CA PHE A 402 -7.27 -11.68 -13.58
C PHE A 402 -7.92 -12.41 -14.77
N LEU A 403 -8.34 -11.67 -15.80
CA LEU A 403 -8.97 -12.25 -16.98
C LEU A 403 -8.00 -13.20 -17.70
N ALA A 404 -6.76 -12.77 -17.91
CA ALA A 404 -5.72 -13.60 -18.52
C ALA A 404 -5.39 -14.86 -17.69
N ALA A 405 -5.33 -14.73 -16.36
CA ALA A 405 -5.06 -15.87 -15.48
C ALA A 405 -6.21 -16.91 -15.45
N ASN A 406 -7.40 -16.54 -15.91
CA ASN A 406 -8.58 -17.41 -15.96
C ASN A 406 -8.96 -17.82 -17.40
N ASP A 407 -8.07 -17.63 -18.37
CA ASP A 407 -8.28 -17.90 -19.79
C ASP A 407 -9.52 -17.17 -20.37
N ILE A 408 -9.80 -15.97 -19.86
CA ILE A 408 -10.88 -15.11 -20.33
C ILE A 408 -10.30 -14.07 -21.28
N GLN A 409 -10.69 -14.16 -22.55
CA GLN A 409 -10.37 -13.16 -23.54
C GLN A 409 -11.43 -12.06 -23.54
N PHE A 410 -11.05 -10.85 -23.93
CA PHE A 410 -11.99 -9.75 -24.06
C PHE A 410 -11.80 -8.99 -25.37
N VAL A 411 -12.89 -8.40 -25.85
CA VAL A 411 -12.91 -7.45 -26.96
C VAL A 411 -13.60 -6.19 -26.47
N HIS A 412 -12.86 -5.08 -26.52
CA HIS A 412 -13.36 -3.74 -26.21
C HIS A 412 -14.09 -3.18 -27.43
N TYR A 413 -15.38 -2.88 -27.30
CA TYR A 413 -16.16 -2.26 -28.38
C TYR A 413 -16.35 -0.76 -28.16
N ASP A 414 -16.61 -0.35 -26.93
CA ASP A 414 -16.91 1.04 -26.57
C ASP A 414 -16.67 1.28 -25.07
N ASP A 415 -16.67 2.54 -24.64
CA ASP A 415 -16.40 2.99 -23.27
C ASP A 415 -17.31 2.32 -22.22
N CYS A 416 -18.48 1.83 -22.63
CA CYS A 416 -19.44 1.13 -21.78
C CYS A 416 -19.85 -0.26 -22.29
N PHE A 417 -19.11 -0.83 -23.24
CA PHE A 417 -19.42 -2.15 -23.79
C PHE A 417 -18.17 -3.02 -24.00
N LEU A 418 -18.13 -4.11 -23.24
CA LEU A 418 -17.09 -5.12 -23.29
C LEU A 418 -17.70 -6.51 -23.57
N LYS A 419 -17.07 -7.28 -24.45
CA LYS A 419 -17.42 -8.70 -24.64
C LYS A 419 -16.33 -9.58 -24.05
N LEU A 420 -16.71 -10.47 -23.14
CA LEU A 420 -15.85 -11.51 -22.57
C LEU A 420 -16.12 -12.85 -23.26
N THR A 421 -15.07 -13.62 -23.51
CA THR A 421 -15.14 -14.95 -24.13
C THR A 421 -14.28 -15.92 -23.34
N LYS A 422 -14.84 -17.08 -22.98
CA LYS A 422 -14.13 -18.20 -22.37
C LYS A 422 -14.61 -19.49 -23.02
N GLN A 423 -13.71 -20.20 -23.70
CA GLN A 423 -14.05 -21.41 -24.48
C GLN A 423 -15.20 -21.14 -25.48
N ALA A 424 -16.35 -21.81 -25.34
CA ALA A 424 -17.52 -21.64 -26.21
C ALA A 424 -18.55 -20.61 -25.67
N ALA A 425 -18.33 -20.04 -24.49
CA ALA A 425 -19.25 -19.09 -23.87
C ALA A 425 -18.82 -17.64 -24.13
N SER A 426 -19.77 -16.79 -24.51
CA SER A 426 -19.55 -15.35 -24.64
C SER A 426 -20.53 -14.56 -23.77
N LEU A 427 -20.05 -13.50 -23.13
CA LEU A 427 -20.79 -12.68 -22.20
C LEU A 427 -20.58 -11.20 -22.51
N ASN A 428 -21.67 -10.46 -22.73
CA ASN A 428 -21.65 -9.02 -22.90
C ASN A 428 -21.75 -8.33 -21.54
N VAL A 429 -20.81 -7.44 -21.23
CA VAL A 429 -20.71 -6.69 -19.97
C VAL A 429 -20.86 -5.19 -20.26
N PHE A 430 -21.67 -4.52 -19.45
CA PHE A 430 -22.02 -3.11 -19.63
C PHE A 430 -21.68 -2.31 -18.37
N CYS A 431 -21.62 -0.98 -18.52
CA CYS A 431 -21.53 -0.06 -17.39
C CYS A 431 -22.69 -0.21 -16.41
N LYS A 432 -22.45 0.21 -15.17
CA LYS A 432 -23.49 0.28 -14.14
C LYS A 432 -24.58 1.29 -14.56
N PRO A 433 -25.87 0.91 -14.55
CA PRO A 433 -26.94 1.84 -14.89
C PRO A 433 -27.04 2.95 -13.84
N VAL A 434 -27.13 4.21 -14.30
CA VAL A 434 -27.33 5.38 -13.44
C VAL A 434 -28.83 5.63 -13.29
N GLN A 435 -29.39 5.45 -12.10
CA GLN A 435 -30.73 5.97 -11.79
C GLN A 435 -30.65 7.49 -11.67
N ARG A 436 -31.30 8.21 -12.58
CA ARG A 436 -31.53 9.65 -12.42
C ARG A 436 -32.76 9.82 -11.53
N GLU A 437 -32.58 10.40 -10.34
CA GLU A 437 -33.72 10.83 -9.54
C GLU A 437 -34.52 11.89 -10.30
N PRO A 438 -35.87 11.82 -10.33
CA PRO A 438 -36.67 12.90 -10.89
C PRO A 438 -36.44 14.17 -10.08
N GLN A 439 -35.88 15.20 -10.73
CA GLN A 439 -35.69 16.52 -10.14
C GLN A 439 -37.03 17.02 -9.57
N LYS A 440 -37.12 17.14 -8.24
CA LYS A 440 -38.19 17.91 -7.60
C LYS A 440 -38.02 19.37 -8.02
N LEU A 441 -38.94 19.87 -8.85
CA LEU A 441 -39.07 21.30 -9.12
C LEU A 441 -39.27 22.02 -7.78
N GLY A 442 -38.26 22.75 -7.32
CA GLY A 442 -38.38 23.66 -6.19
C GLY A 442 -39.37 24.80 -6.48
N PRO A 443 -39.96 25.42 -5.45
CA PRO A 443 -40.99 26.45 -5.63
C PRO A 443 -40.39 27.67 -6.33
N LYS A 444 -41.15 28.21 -7.28
CA LYS A 444 -40.81 29.39 -8.09
C LYS A 444 -40.35 30.55 -7.19
N SER A 445 -39.05 30.83 -7.21
CA SER A 445 -38.49 32.08 -6.69
C SER A 445 -38.60 33.16 -7.78
N GLY A 446 -39.29 34.24 -7.43
CA GLY A 446 -39.04 35.60 -7.87
C GLY A 446 -39.02 35.88 -9.38
N SER A 447 -40.14 36.42 -9.88
CA SER A 447 -40.16 37.23 -11.10
C SER A 447 -39.14 38.38 -10.97
N PRO A 448 -38.26 38.62 -11.96
CA PRO A 448 -37.40 39.81 -11.94
C PRO A 448 -38.24 41.03 -12.31
N GLU A 449 -38.31 42.00 -11.41
CA GLU A 449 -38.83 43.34 -11.70
C GLU A 449 -37.90 44.04 -12.69
N ILE A 450 -38.40 44.26 -13.91
CA ILE A 450 -37.76 45.11 -14.91
C ILE A 450 -38.03 46.57 -14.49
N LYS A 451 -37.02 47.29 -14.02
CA LYS A 451 -37.06 48.75 -13.96
C LYS A 451 -36.75 49.31 -15.35
N LEU A 452 -37.77 49.85 -16.00
CA LEU A 452 -37.66 50.74 -17.15
C LEU A 452 -37.92 52.18 -16.68
N PHE A 453 -37.11 53.11 -17.17
CA PHE A 453 -37.48 54.52 -17.28
C PHE A 453 -38.65 54.69 -18.26
#